data_AF-A0A349UMG5-F1
#
_entry.id   AF-A0A349UMG5-F1
#
_cell.length_a   1.000
_cell.length_b   1.000
_cell.length_c   1.000
_cell.angle_alpha   90.00
_cell.angle_beta   90.00
_cell.angle_gamma   90.00
#
_symmetry.space_group_name_H-M   'P 1'
#
loop_
_entity.id
_entity.type
_entity.pdbx_description
1 polymer ?
#
loop_
_entity_poly.entity_id
_entity_poly.type
_entity_poly.pdbx_seq_one_letter_code
_entity_poly.pdbx_strand_id
1 'polypeptide(L)'
;MGFDFNWYNCFSLHNFLRPVFDRKVVAVLPDGTQHMRNSLGVTVTLKPGAGSIPGEIDHLLKDRASWEEHYKWQLQWDPKRVEEAKVRIGPNMKVYGSNGCETLRQEERELPLGLHCGSLLGNIRNVVGMENLCYLEADDPKLLTEIINTAADLCFRCAQHVLESGIQFDFGHFWEDICFKSGPLVRPQMFAEMVGPHYRRITNLLREHGVDIVSVDCDGLLIFVMLM
;
A
#
# COMPACT_ATOMS: atom_id res chain seq x y z
N MET A 1 2.66 -19.88 20.94
CA MET A 1 3.51 -20.04 19.74
C MET A 1 4.26 -18.74 19.56
N GLY A 2 5.58 -18.78 19.63
CA GLY A 2 6.45 -17.59 19.70
C GLY A 2 6.43 -16.81 18.39
N PHE A 3 6.29 -15.49 18.49
CA PHE A 3 6.46 -14.52 17.41
C PHE A 3 7.96 -14.21 17.17
N ASP A 4 8.83 -15.21 17.33
CA ASP A 4 10.29 -15.03 17.32
C ASP A 4 10.88 -15.02 15.90
N PHE A 5 10.11 -15.46 14.91
CA PHE A 5 10.40 -15.26 13.50
C PHE A 5 9.86 -13.89 13.09
N ASN A 6 10.73 -12.96 12.71
CA ASN A 6 10.34 -11.65 12.21
C ASN A 6 9.59 -11.78 10.85
N TRP A 7 8.30 -12.13 10.90
CA TRP A 7 7.44 -12.38 9.73
C TRP A 7 7.28 -11.17 8.80
N TYR A 8 7.67 -9.97 9.25
CA TYR A 8 7.64 -8.74 8.45
C TYR A 8 9.03 -8.33 7.96
N ASN A 9 9.92 -9.29 7.68
CA ASN A 9 11.18 -9.02 6.98
C ASN A 9 10.93 -8.88 5.46
N CYS A 10 10.26 -7.80 5.08
CA CYS A 10 9.87 -7.54 3.69
C CYS A 10 10.73 -6.43 3.05
N PHE A 11 11.18 -6.65 1.82
CA PHE A 11 11.68 -5.57 0.98
C PHE A 11 10.49 -4.75 0.46
N SER A 12 10.45 -3.47 0.85
CA SER A 12 9.36 -2.55 0.50
C SER A 12 9.77 -1.60 -0.62
N LEU A 13 8.97 -1.59 -1.68
CA LEU A 13 9.17 -0.75 -2.86
C LEU A 13 8.39 0.57 -2.74
N HIS A 14 8.75 1.59 -3.52
CA HIS A 14 7.97 2.83 -3.59
C HIS A 14 6.74 2.66 -4.50
N ASN A 15 5.81 1.80 -4.10
CA ASN A 15 4.64 1.35 -4.86
C ASN A 15 3.34 2.15 -4.59
N PHE A 16 3.45 3.37 -4.06
CA PHE A 16 2.32 4.29 -3.88
C PHE A 16 2.72 5.74 -4.20
N LEU A 17 2.15 6.75 -3.52
CA LEU A 17 2.39 8.17 -3.82
C LEU A 17 3.88 8.53 -3.77
N ARG A 18 4.39 9.08 -4.88
CA ARG A 18 5.71 9.69 -4.96
C ARG A 18 5.70 10.86 -5.97
N PRO A 19 6.08 12.08 -5.55
CA PRO A 19 6.31 12.49 -4.16
C PRO A 19 5.02 12.41 -3.33
N VAL A 20 5.15 12.33 -2.02
CA VAL A 20 4.02 12.52 -1.08
C VAL A 20 3.72 13.99 -0.89
N PHE A 21 2.58 14.35 -0.31
CA PHE A 21 2.27 15.73 0.04
C PHE A 21 3.07 16.21 1.24
N ASP A 22 3.42 17.50 1.25
CA ASP A 22 3.94 18.15 2.45
C ASP A 22 2.87 18.25 3.53
N ARG A 23 3.27 17.95 4.77
CA ARG A 23 2.40 18.14 5.92
C ARG A 23 2.15 19.63 6.14
N LYS A 24 0.88 20.02 6.28
CA LYS A 24 0.50 21.42 6.44
C LYS A 24 -0.55 21.57 7.54
N VAL A 25 -0.30 22.42 8.52
CA VAL A 25 -1.33 22.87 9.46
C VAL A 25 -2.29 23.79 8.71
N VAL A 26 -3.56 23.38 8.63
CA VAL A 26 -4.65 24.09 7.97
C VAL A 26 -5.32 25.06 8.94
N ALA A 27 -5.49 24.64 10.19
CA ALA A 27 -6.04 25.47 11.25
C ALA A 27 -5.51 25.04 12.63
N VAL A 28 -5.50 25.97 13.58
CA VAL A 28 -5.26 25.71 15.00
C VAL A 28 -6.47 26.21 15.77
N LEU A 29 -7.13 25.32 16.51
CA LEU A 29 -8.29 25.63 17.33
C LEU A 29 -7.86 26.26 18.67
N PRO A 30 -8.76 26.96 19.38
CA PRO A 30 -8.43 27.64 20.64
C PRO A 30 -7.88 26.72 21.75
N ASP A 31 -8.22 25.42 21.72
CA ASP A 31 -7.74 24.41 22.66
C ASP A 31 -6.38 23.80 22.28
N GLY A 32 -5.75 24.30 21.20
CA GLY A 32 -4.49 23.80 20.67
C GLY A 32 -4.62 22.60 19.73
N THR A 33 -5.84 22.09 19.49
CA THR A 33 -6.09 21.06 18.48
C THR A 33 -5.74 21.61 17.09
N GLN A 34 -5.06 20.81 16.27
CA GLN A 34 -4.65 21.19 14.92
C GLN A 34 -5.43 20.41 13.88
N HIS A 35 -5.91 21.08 12.84
CA HIS A 35 -6.30 20.42 11.60
C HIS A 35 -5.07 20.38 10.71
N MET A 36 -4.55 19.19 10.44
CA MET A 36 -3.32 19.00 9.66
C MET A 36 -3.61 18.17 8.42
N ARG A 37 -3.26 18.69 7.25
CA ARG A 37 -3.19 17.88 6.03
C ARG A 37 -1.93 17.03 6.07
N ASN A 38 -2.11 15.71 6.00
CA ASN A 38 -1.05 14.72 6.06
C ASN A 38 -0.41 14.47 4.68
N SER A 39 0.52 13.52 4.62
CA SER A 39 1.28 13.17 3.42
C SER A 39 0.47 12.44 2.34
N LEU A 40 -0.77 12.05 2.64
CA LEU A 40 -1.71 11.43 1.69
C LEU A 40 -2.72 12.45 1.12
N GLY A 41 -2.64 13.71 1.56
CA GLY A 41 -3.62 14.73 1.19
C GLY A 41 -4.90 14.69 2.00
N VAL A 42 -4.90 14.00 3.15
CA VAL A 42 -6.04 13.92 4.07
C VAL A 42 -5.85 14.89 5.23
N THR A 43 -6.85 15.71 5.50
CA THR A 43 -6.90 16.62 6.65
C THR A 43 -7.42 15.87 7.86
N VAL A 44 -6.61 15.81 8.91
CA VAL A 44 -6.91 15.09 10.15
C VAL A 44 -6.88 15.99 11.37
N THR A 45 -7.59 15.60 12.42
CA THR A 45 -7.58 16.25 13.73
C THR A 45 -6.43 15.72 14.58
N LEU A 46 -5.44 16.56 14.89
CA LEU A 46 -4.37 16.26 15.83
C LEU A 46 -4.59 16.99 17.15
N LYS A 47 -4.83 16.22 18.21
CA LYS A 47 -4.88 16.75 19.58
C LYS A 47 -3.52 16.51 20.27
N PRO A 48 -2.87 17.54 20.83
CA PRO A 48 -1.63 17.36 21.59
C PRO A 48 -1.78 16.29 22.69
N GLY A 49 -0.84 15.35 22.75
CA GLY A 49 -0.84 14.26 23.75
C GLY A 49 -1.79 13.10 23.45
N ALA A 50 -2.57 13.14 22.38
CA ALA A 50 -3.35 11.98 21.93
C ALA A 50 -2.45 10.98 21.18
N GLY A 51 -2.56 9.69 21.51
CA GLY A 51 -1.85 8.59 20.83
C GLY A 51 -2.75 7.71 19.95
N SER A 52 -4.04 8.06 19.81
CA SER A 52 -4.99 7.33 18.97
C SER A 52 -4.89 7.76 17.50
N ILE A 53 -5.47 6.96 16.61
CA ILE A 53 -5.62 7.31 15.20
C ILE A 53 -6.37 8.65 15.10
N PRO A 54 -5.82 9.66 14.41
CA PRO A 54 -6.47 10.95 14.17
C PRO A 54 -7.78 10.79 13.40
N GLY A 55 -8.82 11.54 13.77
CA GLY A 55 -10.05 11.59 12.99
C GLY A 55 -9.86 12.36 11.68
N GLU A 56 -10.38 11.83 10.58
CA GLU A 56 -10.39 12.47 9.26
C GLU A 56 -11.47 13.57 9.22
N ILE A 57 -11.18 14.68 8.53
CA ILE A 57 -12.07 15.85 8.42
C ILE A 57 -12.33 16.22 6.96
N ASP A 58 -11.33 16.09 6.09
CA ASP A 58 -11.43 16.43 4.68
C ASP A 58 -10.39 15.67 3.85
N HIS A 59 -10.67 15.47 2.57
CA HIS A 59 -9.82 14.72 1.64
C HIS A 59 -9.57 15.54 0.39
N LEU A 60 -8.34 15.54 -0.14
CA LEU A 60 -8.08 16.17 -1.44
C LEU A 60 -8.74 15.40 -2.58
N LEU A 61 -8.76 14.07 -2.54
CA LEU A 61 -9.42 13.24 -3.55
C LEU A 61 -10.93 13.16 -3.28
N LYS A 62 -11.73 13.80 -4.13
CA LYS A 62 -13.20 13.82 -4.04
C LYS A 62 -13.89 13.38 -5.32
N ASP A 63 -13.22 13.57 -6.45
CA ASP A 63 -13.81 13.45 -7.78
C ASP A 63 -12.73 13.25 -8.86
N ARG A 64 -13.19 13.21 -10.11
CA ARG A 64 -12.34 13.11 -11.29
C ARG A 64 -11.30 14.23 -11.36
N ALA A 65 -11.70 15.48 -11.07
CA ALA A 65 -10.83 16.63 -11.23
C ALA A 65 -9.66 16.56 -10.25
N SER A 66 -9.95 16.31 -8.98
CA SER A 66 -8.96 16.14 -7.92
C SER A 66 -8.05 14.91 -8.13
N TRP A 67 -8.56 13.81 -8.71
CA TRP A 67 -7.73 12.66 -9.12
C TRP A 67 -6.65 13.06 -10.13
N GLU A 68 -7.05 13.73 -11.22
CA GLU A 68 -6.15 14.14 -12.29
C GLU A 68 -5.15 15.22 -11.80
N GLU A 69 -5.63 16.18 -11.01
CA GLU A 69 -4.81 17.29 -10.50
C GLU A 69 -3.76 16.82 -9.49
N HIS A 70 -4.15 15.95 -8.55
CA HIS A 70 -3.34 15.71 -7.36
C HIS A 70 -2.66 14.34 -7.31
N TYR A 71 -3.26 13.29 -7.89
CA TYR A 71 -2.87 11.92 -7.55
C TYR A 71 -2.38 11.09 -8.73
N LYS A 72 -3.04 11.16 -9.89
CA LYS A 72 -2.74 10.28 -11.02
C LYS A 72 -1.27 10.30 -11.41
N TRP A 73 -0.69 11.49 -11.52
CA TRP A 73 0.72 11.66 -11.89
C TRP A 73 1.71 11.15 -10.81
N GLN A 74 1.32 11.13 -9.52
CA GLN A 74 2.14 10.63 -8.42
C GLN A 74 2.19 9.10 -8.34
N LEU A 75 1.32 8.41 -9.07
CA LEU A 75 1.19 6.95 -9.10
C LEU A 75 1.76 6.32 -10.38
N GLN A 76 2.49 7.10 -11.18
CA GLN A 76 3.10 6.61 -12.41
C GLN A 76 4.36 5.79 -12.13
N TRP A 77 4.52 4.69 -12.83
CA TRP A 77 5.72 3.85 -12.77
C TRP A 77 6.98 4.60 -13.20
N ASP A 78 8.06 4.38 -12.46
CA ASP A 78 9.41 4.81 -12.77
C ASP A 78 10.37 3.78 -12.14
N PRO A 79 11.38 3.24 -12.84
CA PRO A 79 12.35 2.31 -12.26
C PRO A 79 13.04 2.85 -10.99
N LYS A 80 13.18 4.17 -10.84
CA LYS A 80 13.68 4.81 -9.63
C LYS A 80 12.88 4.48 -8.38
N ARG A 81 11.64 4.01 -8.51
CA ARG A 81 10.81 3.51 -7.40
C ARG A 81 11.36 2.25 -6.77
N VAL A 82 12.11 1.47 -7.53
CA VAL A 82 12.84 0.30 -7.03
C VAL A 82 14.29 0.68 -6.76
N GLU A 83 14.95 1.40 -7.67
CA GLU A 83 16.38 1.73 -7.54
C GLU A 83 16.69 2.57 -6.30
N GLU A 84 15.80 3.46 -5.90
CA GLU A 84 15.98 4.29 -4.69
C GLU A 84 15.36 3.67 -3.42
N ALA A 85 14.71 2.51 -3.54
CA ALA A 85 14.11 1.84 -2.40
C ALA A 85 15.17 1.40 -1.39
N LYS A 86 14.80 1.43 -0.11
CA LYS A 86 15.72 1.07 0.98
C LYS A 86 15.65 -0.41 1.29
N VAL A 87 16.80 -1.07 1.27
CA VAL A 87 17.03 -2.45 1.70
C VAL A 87 17.51 -2.44 3.14
N ARG A 88 16.82 -3.17 4.03
CA ARG A 88 17.26 -3.36 5.43
C ARG A 88 18.38 -4.40 5.49
N ILE A 89 19.44 -4.10 6.23
CA ILE A 89 20.58 -4.98 6.47
C ILE A 89 20.96 -4.87 7.95
N GLY A 90 20.42 -5.80 8.76
CA GLY A 90 20.52 -5.70 10.22
C GLY A 90 19.96 -4.35 10.72
N PRO A 91 20.75 -3.54 11.47
CA PRO A 91 20.33 -2.23 11.94
C PRO A 91 20.44 -1.11 10.87
N ASN A 92 21.05 -1.39 9.71
CA ASN A 92 21.36 -0.40 8.69
C ASN A 92 20.37 -0.46 7.52
N MET A 93 20.32 0.62 6.73
CA MET A 93 19.60 0.67 5.47
C MET A 93 20.58 0.99 4.33
N LYS A 94 20.46 0.29 3.20
CA LYS A 94 21.15 0.62 1.94
C LYS A 94 20.14 0.95 0.85
N VAL A 95 20.57 1.66 -0.19
CA VAL A 95 19.75 1.92 -1.37
C VAL A 95 19.91 0.76 -2.35
N TYR A 96 18.81 0.26 -2.90
CA TYR A 96 18.78 -0.90 -3.81
C TYR A 96 19.77 -0.75 -4.97
N GLY A 97 19.71 0.37 -5.71
CA GLY A 97 20.56 0.66 -6.86
C GLY A 97 22.02 1.01 -6.51
N SER A 98 22.34 1.19 -5.23
CA SER A 98 23.71 1.42 -4.74
C SER A 98 24.26 0.16 -4.04
N ASN A 99 24.19 -0.97 -4.75
CA ASN A 99 24.60 -2.31 -4.29
C ASN A 99 23.76 -2.88 -3.13
N GLY A 100 22.61 -2.27 -2.78
CA GLY A 100 21.67 -2.86 -1.82
C GLY A 100 21.07 -4.17 -2.34
N CYS A 101 20.89 -4.29 -3.66
CA CYS A 101 20.37 -5.50 -4.31
C CYS A 101 21.25 -6.74 -4.09
N GLU A 102 22.58 -6.58 -3.95
CA GLU A 102 23.51 -7.69 -3.69
C GLU A 102 23.21 -8.39 -2.37
N THR A 103 22.72 -7.63 -1.37
CA THR A 103 22.36 -8.21 -0.07
C THR A 103 21.10 -9.06 -0.15
N LEU A 104 20.19 -8.72 -1.07
CA LEU A 104 18.97 -9.50 -1.31
C LEU A 104 19.24 -10.80 -2.07
N ARG A 105 20.34 -10.86 -2.85
CA ARG A 105 20.74 -12.05 -3.62
C ARG A 105 21.47 -13.11 -2.81
N GLN A 106 21.75 -12.87 -1.53
CA GLN A 106 22.41 -13.87 -0.69
C GLN A 106 21.55 -15.13 -0.60
N GLU A 107 22.14 -16.28 -0.93
CA GLU A 107 21.46 -17.58 -0.94
C GLU A 107 21.31 -18.17 0.47
N GLU A 108 22.31 -17.96 1.33
CA GLU A 108 22.25 -18.35 2.74
C GLU A 108 21.72 -17.19 3.59
N ARG A 109 20.48 -17.33 4.09
CA ARG A 109 19.83 -16.34 4.96
C ARG A 109 19.26 -17.02 6.21
N GLU A 110 19.45 -16.40 7.37
CA GLU A 110 18.88 -16.89 8.64
C GLU A 110 17.38 -16.58 8.78
N LEU A 111 16.89 -15.54 8.08
CA LEU A 111 15.50 -15.08 8.12
C LEU A 111 14.89 -15.12 6.72
N PRO A 112 13.59 -15.45 6.60
CA PRO A 112 12.90 -15.41 5.32
C PRO A 112 12.84 -13.98 4.80
N LEU A 113 12.94 -13.82 3.49
CA LEU A 113 12.88 -12.55 2.79
C LEU A 113 11.55 -12.43 2.02
N GLY A 114 10.70 -11.53 2.47
CA GLY A 114 9.44 -11.22 1.80
C GLY A 114 9.59 -10.12 0.75
N LEU A 115 8.77 -10.16 -0.30
CA LEU A 115 8.53 -9.01 -1.19
C LEU A 115 7.23 -8.33 -0.78
N HIS A 116 7.28 -7.04 -0.40
CA HIS A 116 6.06 -6.27 -0.17
C HIS A 116 5.45 -5.84 -1.51
N CYS A 117 4.41 -6.55 -1.94
CA CYS A 117 3.73 -6.37 -3.21
C CYS A 117 2.86 -5.11 -3.26
N GLY A 118 2.47 -4.55 -2.12
CA GLY A 118 1.77 -3.27 -2.02
C GLY A 118 0.41 -3.38 -1.34
N SER A 119 -0.43 -2.39 -1.62
CA SER A 119 -1.81 -2.29 -1.15
C SER A 119 -2.65 -1.85 -2.33
N LEU A 120 -3.62 -2.68 -2.73
CA LEU A 120 -4.40 -2.45 -3.94
C LEU A 120 -5.67 -1.65 -3.64
N LEU A 121 -6.17 -1.67 -2.40
CA LEU A 121 -7.33 -0.89 -1.97
C LEU A 121 -7.15 -0.15 -0.64
N GLY A 122 -6.41 -0.70 0.33
CA GLY A 122 -6.21 -0.12 1.66
C GLY A 122 -5.55 1.25 1.61
N ASN A 123 -4.50 1.41 0.81
CA ASN A 123 -3.88 2.72 0.58
C ASN A 123 -4.82 3.71 -0.12
N ILE A 124 -5.67 3.25 -1.03
CA ILE A 124 -6.71 4.09 -1.64
C ILE A 124 -7.70 4.52 -0.57
N ARG A 125 -8.18 3.59 0.26
CA ARG A 125 -9.06 3.86 1.41
C ARG A 125 -8.45 4.89 2.35
N ASN A 126 -7.14 4.85 2.59
CA ASN A 126 -6.44 5.86 3.41
C ASN A 126 -6.39 7.25 2.76
N VAL A 127 -6.48 7.35 1.43
CA VAL A 127 -6.51 8.61 0.70
C VAL A 127 -7.92 9.19 0.66
N VAL A 128 -8.92 8.37 0.33
CA VAL A 128 -10.31 8.85 0.18
C VAL A 128 -11.11 8.85 1.48
N GLY A 129 -10.73 8.04 2.47
CA GLY A 129 -11.53 7.78 3.66
C GLY A 129 -12.64 6.76 3.39
N MET A 130 -13.09 6.07 4.45
CA MET A 130 -14.05 4.97 4.30
C MET A 130 -15.41 5.44 3.74
N GLU A 131 -15.92 6.58 4.23
CA GLU A 131 -17.20 7.12 3.80
C GLU A 131 -17.17 7.53 2.31
N ASN A 132 -16.14 8.25 1.88
CA ASN A 132 -16.05 8.65 0.47
C ASN A 132 -15.75 7.47 -0.45
N LEU A 133 -15.09 6.41 0.04
CA LEU A 133 -14.94 5.18 -0.75
C LEU A 133 -16.31 4.57 -1.08
N CYS A 134 -17.25 4.56 -0.13
CA CYS A 134 -18.63 4.11 -0.36
C CYS A 134 -19.36 4.99 -1.37
N TYR A 135 -19.27 6.32 -1.25
CA TYR A 135 -19.87 7.24 -2.22
C TYR A 135 -19.25 7.07 -3.61
N LEU A 136 -17.92 6.93 -3.70
CA LEU A 136 -17.22 6.77 -4.96
C LEU A 136 -17.59 5.45 -5.67
N GLU A 137 -17.76 4.35 -4.92
CA GLU A 137 -18.28 3.09 -5.47
C GLU A 137 -19.68 3.26 -6.07
N ALA A 138 -20.56 4.04 -5.43
CA ALA A 138 -21.93 4.24 -5.87
C ALA A 138 -22.07 5.25 -7.03
N ASP A 139 -21.37 6.39 -6.92
CA ASP A 139 -21.57 7.55 -7.78
C ASP A 139 -20.67 7.54 -9.02
N ASP A 140 -19.42 7.08 -8.90
CA ASP A 140 -18.47 6.97 -10.02
C ASP A 140 -17.60 5.70 -9.94
N PRO A 141 -18.19 4.51 -10.13
CA PRO A 141 -17.47 3.24 -10.11
C PRO A 141 -16.39 3.16 -11.22
N LYS A 142 -16.51 3.96 -12.28
CA LYS A 142 -15.50 4.04 -13.35
C LYS A 142 -14.24 4.74 -12.86
N LEU A 143 -14.38 5.83 -12.12
CA LEU A 143 -13.25 6.49 -11.45
C LEU A 143 -12.62 5.58 -10.41
N LEU A 144 -13.41 4.91 -9.56
CA LEU A 144 -12.86 3.95 -8.60
C LEU A 144 -12.03 2.86 -9.30
N THR A 145 -12.58 2.28 -10.37
CA THR A 145 -11.88 1.25 -11.16
C THR A 145 -10.57 1.78 -11.74
N GLU A 146 -10.53 3.01 -12.24
CA GLU A 146 -9.30 3.62 -12.76
C GLU A 146 -8.24 3.82 -11.67
N ILE A 147 -8.65 4.29 -10.49
CA ILE A 147 -7.73 4.50 -9.35
C ILE A 147 -7.12 3.17 -8.93
N ILE A 148 -7.96 2.12 -8.78
CA ILE A 148 -7.51 0.75 -8.46
C ILE A 148 -6.56 0.24 -9.53
N ASN A 149 -6.93 0.35 -10.81
CA ASN A 149 -6.07 -0.10 -11.92
C ASN A 149 -4.72 0.63 -11.93
N THR A 150 -4.71 1.93 -11.64
CA THR A 150 -3.48 2.74 -11.60
C THR A 150 -2.58 2.30 -10.46
N ALA A 151 -3.12 2.16 -9.24
CA ALA A 151 -2.36 1.71 -8.08
C ALA A 151 -1.84 0.27 -8.24
N ALA A 152 -2.68 -0.62 -8.78
CA ALA A 152 -2.34 -2.01 -8.99
C ALA A 152 -1.31 -2.22 -10.11
N ASP A 153 -1.38 -1.49 -11.22
CA ASP A 153 -0.37 -1.56 -12.27
C ASP A 153 0.99 -1.04 -11.76
N LEU A 154 0.99 0.00 -10.93
CA LEU A 154 2.20 0.47 -10.25
C LEU A 154 2.81 -0.63 -9.36
N CYS A 155 1.99 -1.27 -8.51
CA CYS A 155 2.42 -2.37 -7.65
C CYS A 155 2.98 -3.54 -8.48
N PHE A 156 2.30 -3.92 -9.55
CA PHE A 156 2.74 -4.97 -10.46
C PHE A 156 4.08 -4.64 -11.11
N ARG A 157 4.26 -3.44 -11.67
CA ARG A 157 5.51 -3.06 -12.34
C ARG A 157 6.69 -2.99 -11.36
N CYS A 158 6.45 -2.50 -10.14
CA CYS A 158 7.41 -2.54 -9.05
C CYS A 158 7.84 -3.99 -8.75
N ALA A 159 6.88 -4.89 -8.53
CA ALA A 159 7.16 -6.30 -8.23
C ALA A 159 7.87 -6.99 -9.40
N GLN A 160 7.40 -6.77 -10.63
CA GLN A 160 8.00 -7.32 -11.85
C GLN A 160 9.47 -6.92 -11.96
N HIS A 161 9.77 -5.64 -11.83
CA HIS A 161 11.12 -5.13 -11.99
C HIS A 161 12.12 -5.73 -10.99
N VAL A 162 11.70 -5.95 -9.73
CA VAL A 162 12.59 -6.59 -8.75
C VAL A 162 12.71 -8.10 -8.97
N LEU A 163 11.63 -8.78 -9.34
CA LEU A 163 11.65 -10.22 -9.61
C LEU A 163 12.52 -10.58 -10.83
N GLU A 164 12.43 -9.78 -11.90
CA GLU A 164 13.26 -9.92 -13.11
C GLU A 164 14.77 -9.74 -12.84
N SER A 165 15.15 -9.16 -11.70
CA SER A 165 16.56 -9.02 -11.29
C SER A 165 17.21 -10.32 -10.80
N GLY A 166 16.42 -11.40 -10.67
CA GLY A 166 16.85 -12.72 -10.23
C GLY A 166 16.90 -12.92 -8.71
N ILE A 167 16.48 -11.93 -7.92
CA ILE A 167 16.40 -12.07 -6.46
C ILE A 167 15.34 -13.11 -6.11
N GLN A 168 15.71 -14.10 -5.30
CA GLN A 168 14.81 -15.13 -4.79
C GLN A 168 14.17 -14.67 -3.48
N PHE A 169 12.85 -14.51 -3.49
CA PHE A 169 12.04 -14.19 -2.32
C PHE A 169 11.37 -15.45 -1.78
N ASP A 170 11.16 -15.52 -0.46
CA ASP A 170 10.55 -16.67 0.19
C ASP A 170 9.02 -16.56 0.26
N PHE A 171 8.47 -15.33 0.22
CA PHE A 171 7.03 -15.09 0.17
C PHE A 171 6.70 -13.70 -0.40
N GLY A 172 5.48 -13.54 -0.92
CA GLY A 172 4.86 -12.25 -1.22
C GLY A 172 4.00 -11.75 -0.06
N HIS A 173 3.97 -10.43 0.16
CA HIS A 173 3.17 -9.82 1.21
C HIS A 173 2.39 -8.61 0.70
N PHE A 174 1.10 -8.55 1.04
CA PHE A 174 0.23 -7.40 0.80
C PHE A 174 -0.28 -6.84 2.13
N TRP A 175 -0.63 -5.56 2.10
CA TRP A 175 -1.27 -4.90 3.23
C TRP A 175 -2.55 -4.18 2.76
N GLU A 176 -3.66 -4.39 3.46
CA GLU A 176 -4.98 -3.89 3.09
C GLU A 176 -5.80 -3.49 4.33
N ASP A 177 -5.82 -2.21 4.72
CA ASP A 177 -6.70 -1.78 5.83
C ASP A 177 -8.18 -1.67 5.40
N ILE A 178 -8.83 -2.82 5.17
CA ILE A 178 -10.20 -2.94 4.61
C ILE A 178 -11.10 -3.92 5.39
N CYS A 179 -10.65 -4.45 6.54
CA CYS A 179 -11.50 -5.26 7.42
C CYS A 179 -11.64 -4.63 8.80
N PHE A 180 -12.62 -5.13 9.56
CA PHE A 180 -12.82 -4.84 10.97
C PHE A 180 -13.13 -6.13 11.72
N LYS A 181 -13.31 -6.04 13.05
CA LYS A 181 -13.60 -7.21 13.91
C LYS A 181 -14.84 -8.02 13.49
N SER A 182 -15.79 -7.38 12.80
CA SER A 182 -17.07 -7.97 12.38
C SER A 182 -17.10 -8.39 10.91
N GLY A 183 -15.99 -8.23 10.18
CA GLY A 183 -15.90 -8.57 8.76
C GLY A 183 -15.35 -7.43 7.89
N PRO A 184 -15.44 -7.56 6.56
CA PRO A 184 -14.95 -6.57 5.60
C PRO A 184 -15.67 -5.23 5.73
N LEU A 185 -14.93 -4.13 5.59
CA LEU A 185 -15.46 -2.76 5.45
C LEU A 185 -15.90 -2.46 4.02
N VAL A 186 -15.41 -3.23 3.05
CA VAL A 186 -15.75 -3.12 1.63
C VAL A 186 -16.62 -4.29 1.20
N ARG A 187 -17.49 -4.08 0.20
CA ARG A 187 -18.35 -5.13 -0.34
C ARG A 187 -17.48 -6.24 -0.97
N PRO A 188 -17.56 -7.51 -0.52
CA PRO A 188 -16.70 -8.58 -1.03
C PRO A 188 -16.79 -8.79 -2.54
N GLN A 189 -18.00 -8.61 -3.10
CA GLN A 189 -18.22 -8.72 -4.55
C GLN A 189 -17.47 -7.62 -5.33
N MET A 190 -17.49 -6.37 -4.85
CA MET A 190 -16.74 -5.28 -5.48
C MET A 190 -15.25 -5.58 -5.46
N PHE A 191 -14.74 -6.06 -4.33
CA PHE A 191 -13.32 -6.43 -4.21
C PHE A 191 -12.95 -7.54 -5.19
N ALA A 192 -13.75 -8.60 -5.27
CA ALA A 192 -13.52 -9.71 -6.19
C ALA A 192 -13.54 -9.26 -7.68
N GLU A 193 -14.43 -8.34 -8.04
CA GLU A 193 -14.58 -7.84 -9.40
C GLU A 193 -13.50 -6.83 -9.79
N MET A 194 -13.19 -5.86 -8.93
CA MET A 194 -12.30 -4.74 -9.24
C MET A 194 -10.84 -5.00 -8.85
N VAL A 195 -10.59 -5.71 -7.74
CA VAL A 195 -9.26 -5.89 -7.14
C VAL A 195 -8.72 -7.31 -7.38
N GLY A 196 -9.60 -8.32 -7.34
CA GLY A 196 -9.27 -9.74 -7.54
C GLY A 196 -8.42 -10.04 -8.78
N PRO A 197 -8.73 -9.48 -9.98
CA PRO A 197 -7.91 -9.68 -11.17
C PRO A 197 -6.45 -9.22 -11.00
N HIS A 198 -6.21 -8.16 -10.22
CA HIS A 198 -4.87 -7.64 -9.95
C HIS A 198 -4.11 -8.49 -8.94
N TYR A 199 -4.77 -8.98 -7.89
CA TYR A 199 -4.21 -9.99 -7.00
C TYR A 199 -3.76 -11.22 -7.78
N ARG A 200 -4.62 -11.74 -8.67
CA ARG A 200 -4.28 -12.88 -9.54
C ARG A 200 -3.09 -12.57 -10.44
N ARG A 201 -3.05 -11.38 -11.04
CA ARG A 201 -1.94 -10.95 -11.91
C ARG A 201 -0.61 -10.93 -11.16
N ILE A 202 -0.55 -10.34 -9.96
CA ILE A 202 0.68 -10.24 -9.16
C ILE A 202 1.08 -11.60 -8.59
N THR A 203 0.14 -12.39 -8.09
CA THR A 203 0.42 -13.73 -7.54
C THR A 203 0.85 -14.74 -8.59
N ASN A 204 0.36 -14.61 -9.84
CA ASN A 204 0.88 -15.39 -10.96
C ASN A 204 2.34 -15.01 -11.29
N LEU A 205 2.65 -13.71 -11.32
CA LEU A 205 4.02 -13.23 -11.51
C LEU A 205 4.97 -13.74 -10.41
N LEU A 206 4.53 -13.73 -9.15
CA LEU A 206 5.28 -14.31 -8.03
C LEU A 206 5.56 -15.81 -8.27
N ARG A 207 4.54 -16.57 -8.65
CA ARG A 207 4.66 -18.02 -8.92
C ARG A 207 5.60 -18.31 -10.08
N GLU A 208 5.57 -17.52 -11.15
CA GLU A 208 6.49 -17.62 -12.29
C GLU A 208 7.96 -17.45 -11.87
N HIS A 209 8.22 -16.75 -10.77
CA HIS A 209 9.54 -16.54 -10.18
C HIS A 209 9.80 -17.43 -8.95
N GLY A 210 9.02 -18.49 -8.76
CA GLY A 210 9.23 -19.48 -7.70
C GLY A 210 8.70 -19.10 -6.32
N VAL A 211 7.94 -18.01 -6.19
CA VAL A 211 7.33 -17.59 -4.93
C VAL A 211 5.89 -18.09 -4.85
N ASP A 212 5.64 -19.09 -4.00
CA ASP A 212 4.34 -19.77 -3.86
C ASP A 212 3.59 -19.42 -2.56
N ILE A 213 4.28 -18.86 -1.57
CA ILE A 213 3.68 -18.35 -0.34
C ILE A 213 3.28 -16.89 -0.53
N VAL A 214 2.01 -16.58 -0.30
CA VAL A 214 1.47 -15.23 -0.34
C VAL A 214 0.70 -14.95 0.96
N SER A 215 0.97 -13.81 1.55
CA SER A 215 0.31 -13.32 2.76
C SER A 215 -0.36 -11.98 2.51
N VAL A 216 -1.48 -11.73 3.18
CA VAL A 216 -2.20 -10.45 3.16
C VAL A 216 -2.54 -10.09 4.60
N ASP A 217 -2.06 -8.95 5.06
CA ASP A 217 -2.49 -8.35 6.33
C ASP A 217 -3.68 -7.41 6.06
N CYS A 218 -4.74 -7.53 6.86
CA CYS A 218 -6.01 -6.87 6.56
C CYS A 218 -6.72 -6.19 7.75
N ASP A 219 -6.04 -6.06 8.91
CA ASP A 219 -6.55 -5.40 10.12
C ASP A 219 -7.94 -5.87 10.61
N GLY A 220 -8.28 -7.16 10.42
CA GLY A 220 -9.55 -7.69 10.89
C GLY A 220 -9.92 -9.07 10.37
N LEU A 221 -11.23 -9.35 10.35
CA LEU A 221 -11.76 -10.62 9.85
C LEU A 221 -11.92 -10.57 8.33
N LEU A 222 -11.02 -11.25 7.62
CA LEU A 222 -11.10 -11.46 6.18
C LEU A 222 -12.06 -12.61 5.85
N ILE A 223 -12.89 -12.45 4.82
CA ILE A 223 -13.78 -13.49 4.32
C ILE A 223 -13.21 -14.06 3.02
N PHE A 224 -13.08 -15.39 2.95
CA PHE A 224 -12.35 -16.15 1.91
C PHE A 224 -12.68 -15.78 0.45
N VAL A 225 -13.89 -15.28 0.19
CA VAL A 225 -14.36 -14.89 -1.16
C VAL A 225 -13.53 -13.75 -1.77
N MET A 226 -12.79 -12.98 -0.97
CA MET A 226 -12.01 -11.84 -1.45
C MET A 226 -10.68 -12.24 -2.12
N LEU A 227 -10.20 -13.48 -1.96
CA LEU A 227 -8.86 -13.91 -2.42
C LEU A 227 -8.88 -14.98 -3.53
N MET A 228 -10.05 -15.36 -4.06
CA MET A 228 -10.19 -16.30 -5.19
C MET A 228 -10.22 -15.58 -6.55
#